data_AF-A0A3B9TTZ7-F1
#
_entry.id   AF-A0A3B9TTZ7-F1
#
_cell.length_a   1.000
_cell.length_b   1.000
_cell.length_c   1.000
_cell.angle_alpha   90.00
_cell.angle_beta   90.00
_cell.angle_gamma   90.00
#
_symmetry.space_group_name_H-M   'P 1'
#
loop_
_entity.id
_entity.type
_entity.pdbx_description
1 polymer ?
#
loop_
_entity_poly.entity_id
_entity_poly.type
_entity_poly.pdbx_seq_one_letter_code
_entity_poly.pdbx_strand_id
1 'polypeptide(L)' 'MKGFDPKWKDFPDYILGITAEIWEGRGIATLHHYYAPDIPVRSPGSMVIG' A
#
# COMPACT_ATOMS: atom_id res chain seq x y z
N MET A 1 8.82 -13.45 -0.42
CA MET A 1 9.29 -12.83 -1.68
C MET A 1 10.63 -12.14 -1.45
N LYS A 2 11.57 -12.12 -2.41
CA LYS A 2 12.90 -11.51 -2.17
C LYS A 2 12.76 -10.00 -2.00
N GLY A 3 13.22 -9.47 -0.86
CA GLY A 3 13.18 -8.03 -0.55
C GLY A 3 11.85 -7.53 0.04
N PHE A 4 10.90 -8.42 0.34
CA PHE A 4 9.67 -8.08 1.05
C PHE A 4 9.73 -8.59 2.49
N ASP A 5 8.88 -8.03 3.35
CA ASP A 5 8.67 -8.54 4.70
C ASP A 5 8.31 -10.05 4.67
N PRO A 6 8.96 -10.90 5.51
CA PRO A 6 8.68 -12.33 5.58
C PRO A 6 7.23 -12.70 5.90
N LYS A 7 6.42 -11.78 6.44
CA LYS A 7 4.99 -12.02 6.70
C LYS A 7 4.17 -12.27 5.42
N TRP A 8 4.68 -11.85 4.26
CA TRP A 8 4.00 -11.99 2.98
C TRP A 8 4.39 -13.26 2.23
N LYS A 9 3.37 -14.08 1.93
CA LYS A 9 3.54 -15.35 1.23
C LYS A 9 3.82 -15.16 -0.27
N ASP A 10 3.01 -14.34 -0.92
CA ASP A 10 3.05 -14.08 -2.36
C ASP A 10 2.49 -12.67 -2.68
N PHE A 11 2.47 -12.29 -3.96
CA PHE A 11 2.00 -10.95 -4.36
C PHE A 11 0.51 -10.72 -4.07
N PRO A 12 -0.41 -11.66 -4.36
CA PRO A 12 -1.81 -11.49 -3.96
C PRO A 12 -2.00 -11.28 -2.45
N ASP A 13 -1.31 -12.09 -1.63
CA ASP A 13 -1.33 -11.97 -0.17
C ASP A 13 -0.81 -10.60 0.29
N TYR A 14 0.27 -10.12 -0.31
CA TYR A 14 0.79 -8.77 -0.05
C TYR A 14 -0.25 -7.68 -0.39
N ILE A 15 -0.83 -7.69 -1.59
CA ILE A 15 -1.76 -6.63 -2.02
C ILE A 15 -3.01 -6.62 -1.13
N LEU A 16 -3.59 -7.78 -0.84
CA LEU A 16 -4.78 -7.86 0.02
C LEU A 16 -4.44 -7.48 1.47
N GLY A 17 -3.30 -7.93 1.97
CA GLY A 17 -2.83 -7.64 3.32
C GLY A 17 -2.58 -6.16 3.57
N ILE A 18 -1.82 -5.48 2.71
CA ILE A 18 -1.58 -4.04 2.88
C ILE A 18 -2.89 -3.24 2.74
N THR A 19 -3.80 -3.69 1.87
CA THR A 19 -5.12 -3.05 1.70
C THR A 19 -5.95 -3.17 2.98
N ALA A 20 -6.00 -4.35 3.58
CA ALA A 20 -6.68 -4.57 4.85
C ALA A 20 -6.04 -3.77 5.99
N GLU A 21 -4.70 -3.74 6.08
CA GLU A 21 -3.99 -2.94 7.09
C GLU A 21 -4.29 -1.44 7.00
N ILE A 22 -4.31 -0.88 5.78
CA ILE A 22 -4.62 0.53 5.55
C ILE A 22 -6.09 0.84 5.89
N TRP A 23 -7.04 0.07 5.34
CA TRP A 23 -8.45 0.45 5.36
C TRP A 23 -9.25 -0.17 6.51
N GLU A 24 -9.11 -1.47 6.74
CA GLU A 24 -9.84 -2.17 7.81
C GLU A 24 -9.17 -1.94 9.16
N GLY A 25 -7.83 -1.96 9.19
CA GLY A 25 -7.02 -1.64 10.35
C GLY A 25 -6.92 -0.15 10.66
N ARG A 26 -7.51 0.72 9.83
CA ARG A 26 -7.43 2.20 9.91
C ARG A 26 -5.99 2.72 9.98
N GLY A 27 -5.03 1.96 9.45
CA GLY A 27 -3.61 2.27 9.47
C GLY A 27 -3.19 3.24 8.38
N ILE A 28 -3.86 4.37 8.20
CA ILE A 28 -3.62 5.31 7.09
C ILE A 28 -2.14 5.74 7.00
N ALA A 29 -1.46 5.93 8.14
CA ALA A 29 -0.05 6.30 8.17
C ALA A 29 0.90 5.26 7.52
N THR A 30 0.47 4.01 7.38
CA THR A 30 1.24 2.95 6.72
C THR A 30 1.38 3.18 5.21
N LEU A 31 0.61 4.09 4.61
CA LEU A 31 0.80 4.52 3.23
C LEU A 31 2.23 5.01 2.98
N HIS A 32 2.85 5.72 3.94
CA HIS A 32 4.25 6.17 3.82
C HIS A 32 5.28 5.03 3.77
N HIS A 33 4.89 3.83 4.21
CA HIS A 33 5.74 2.64 4.13
C HIS A 33 5.51 1.87 2.84
N TYR A 34 4.24 1.74 2.41
CA TYR A 34 3.87 0.90 1.27
C TYR A 34 3.97 1.60 -0.07
N TYR A 35 3.78 2.92 -0.13
CA TYR A 35 3.76 3.67 -1.38
C TYR A 35 5.09 4.38 -1.61
N ALA A 36 5.52 4.38 -2.87
CA ALA A 36 6.69 5.15 -3.27
C ALA A 36 6.40 6.65 -3.14
N PRO A 37 7.39 7.50 -2.78
CA PRO A 37 7.17 8.94 -2.59
C PRO A 37 6.69 9.71 -3.83
N ASP A 38 6.77 9.09 -5.00
CA ASP A 38 6.41 9.64 -6.30
C ASP A 38 5.25 8.87 -6.96
N ILE A 39 4.44 8.13 -6.18
CA ILE A 39 3.34 7.35 -6.76
C ILE A 39 2.26 8.29 -7.36
N PRO A 40 1.86 8.09 -8.63
CA PRO A 40 0.72 8.80 -9.18
C PRO A 40 -0.58 8.17 -8.66
N VAL A 41 -1.34 8.91 -7.87
CA VAL A 41 -2.65 8.49 -7.34
C VAL A 41 -3.77 9.19 -8.10
N ARG A 42 -4.71 8.42 -8.65
CA ARG A 42 -5.89 8.95 -9.36
C ARG A 42 -7.10 8.95 -8.44
N SER A 43 -7.71 10.12 -8.29
CA SER A 43 -8.95 10.33 -7.54
C SER A 43 -10.01 10.95 -8.46
N PRO A 44 -11.30 10.91 -8.09
CA PRO A 44 -12.36 11.56 -8.87
C PRO A 44 -12.12 13.06 -9.09
N GLY A 45 -11.45 13.73 -8.15
CA GLY A 45 -11.20 15.18 -8.21
C GLY A 45 -9.97 15.57 -9.02
N SER A 46 -8.93 14.73 -9.07
CA SER A 46 -7.69 14.97 -9.83
C SER A 46 -6.72 13.77 -9.71
N MET A 47 -5.56 13.89 -10.35
CA MET A 47 -4.36 13.10 -10.05
C MET A 47 -3.48 13.88 -9.05
N VAL A 48 -2.93 13.18 -8.06
CA VAL A 48 -1.93 13.70 -7.12
C VAL A 48 -0.67 12.84 -7.18
N ILE A 49 0.47 13.42 -6.80
CA ILE A 49 1.76 12.73 -6.66
C ILE A 49 2.16 12.84 -5.19
N GLY A 50 2.55 11.73 -4.56
CA GLY A 50 3.05 11.68 -3.19
C GLY A 50 3.40 10.28 -2.73
#